data_AF-A0A2V9BYE9-F1
#
_entry.id   AF-A0A2V9BYE9-F1
#
_cell.length_a   1.000
_cell.length_b   1.000
_cell.length_c   1.000
_cell.angle_alpha   90.00
_cell.angle_beta   90.00
_cell.angle_gamma   90.00
#
_symmetry.space_group_name_H-M   'P 1'
#
loop_
_entity.id
_entity.type
_entity.pdbx_description
1 polymer ?
#
loop_
_entity_poly.entity_id
_entity_poly.type
_entity_poly.pdbx_seq_one_letter_code
_entity_poly.pdbx_strand_id
1 'polypeptide(L)'
;MSKEHIISAGMFPNPILCVKGLSWCPNDFKEIPVASFTKRILCERHNEFLGRKIDRAGIAAMTAFRDEVLINNARTAMKPIRWTIKEFRIDGRGLERWCVKTLINVTAEGEYRIGRDSEVIGQPSARLVRIAFGQENFRSRAGLYGLGALGNLKIKDGFRVIPYIDKDETLLGGLFGIHGYRFLLFFEEEGVNRTMSVPDLDDGPDYETQTLYPLLAVNFKIGKYLSHRLKFDYRH
;
A
#
# COMPACT_ATOMS: atom_id res chain seq x y z
N MET A 1 14.71 -12.82 -21.07
CA MET A 1 14.37 -12.74 -19.63
C MET A 1 14.50 -11.30 -19.20
N SER A 2 13.41 -10.69 -18.73
CA SER A 2 13.33 -9.24 -18.47
C SER A 2 13.50 -8.94 -16.99
N LYS A 3 14.06 -7.76 -16.68
CA LYS A 3 14.07 -7.22 -15.32
C LYS A 3 12.69 -6.63 -15.01
N GLU A 4 12.00 -7.15 -14.01
CA GLU A 4 10.78 -6.53 -13.51
C GLU A 4 11.12 -5.31 -12.67
N HIS A 5 10.58 -4.14 -13.02
CA HIS A 5 10.65 -2.97 -12.17
C HIS A 5 9.51 -3.07 -11.14
N ILE A 6 9.85 -3.25 -9.87
CA ILE A 6 8.88 -3.45 -8.78
C ILE A 6 8.09 -2.16 -8.52
N ILE A 7 8.75 -1.02 -8.69
CA ILE A 7 8.16 0.32 -8.64
C ILE A 7 8.71 1.07 -9.86
N SER A 8 7.82 1.58 -10.71
CA SER A 8 8.21 2.37 -11.87
C SER A 8 8.86 3.68 -11.42
N ALA A 9 9.92 4.11 -12.11
CA ALA A 9 10.70 5.31 -11.77
C ALA A 9 9.85 6.60 -11.62
N GLY A 10 8.63 6.62 -12.16
CA GLY A 10 7.67 7.72 -11.99
C GLY A 10 7.03 7.81 -10.61
N MET A 11 7.22 6.83 -9.72
CA MET A 11 6.59 6.87 -8.40
C MET A 11 7.29 7.80 -7.42
N PHE A 12 8.61 8.07 -7.51
CA PHE A 12 9.31 8.99 -6.59
C PHE A 12 10.47 9.71 -7.30
N PRO A 13 10.82 10.96 -6.90
CA PRO A 13 12.02 11.63 -7.39
C PRO A 13 13.30 10.87 -7.04
N ASN A 14 13.31 10.21 -5.87
CA ASN A 14 14.32 9.26 -5.39
C ASN A 14 13.58 8.06 -4.78
N PRO A 15 13.33 6.96 -5.52
CA PRO A 15 12.46 5.89 -5.07
C PRO A 15 13.21 4.98 -4.10
N ILE A 16 13.23 5.35 -2.82
CA ILE A 16 13.71 4.51 -1.72
C ILE A 16 12.51 3.88 -1.03
N LEU A 17 12.51 2.55 -0.96
CA LEU A 17 11.57 1.76 -0.18
C LEU A 17 12.22 1.38 1.14
N CYS A 18 11.57 1.70 2.25
CA CYS A 18 12.02 1.30 3.59
C CYS A 18 11.27 0.03 4.03
N VAL A 19 11.99 -1.07 4.27
CA VAL A 19 11.41 -2.35 4.72
C VAL A 19 11.91 -2.70 6.11
N LYS A 20 11.02 -3.24 6.95
CA LYS A 20 11.32 -3.77 8.28
C LYS A 20 10.51 -5.03 8.54
N GLY A 21 10.99 -5.92 9.41
CA GLY A 21 10.25 -7.11 9.85
C GLY A 21 10.49 -8.38 9.02
N LEU A 22 11.50 -8.38 8.14
CA LEU A 22 11.99 -9.59 7.48
C LEU A 22 13.28 -10.07 8.15
N SER A 23 13.65 -11.34 7.95
CA SER A 23 14.85 -11.92 8.59
C SER A 23 16.15 -11.18 8.30
N TRP A 24 16.26 -10.57 7.12
CA TRP A 24 17.40 -9.73 6.75
C TRP A 24 17.29 -8.27 7.22
N CYS A 25 16.16 -7.83 7.78
CA CYS A 25 15.94 -6.51 8.39
C CYS A 25 14.94 -6.58 9.56
N PRO A 26 15.27 -7.30 10.65
CA PRO A 26 14.26 -7.67 11.66
C PRO A 26 13.80 -6.45 12.47
N ASN A 27 14.75 -5.62 12.91
CA ASN A 27 14.48 -4.57 13.91
C ASN A 27 14.50 -3.15 13.33
N ASP A 28 15.30 -2.92 12.30
CA ASP A 28 15.52 -1.59 11.72
C ASP A 28 15.03 -1.52 10.28
N PHE A 29 14.49 -0.37 9.89
CA PHE A 29 14.18 -0.12 8.49
C PHE A 29 15.46 -0.10 7.66
N LYS A 30 15.49 -0.94 6.63
CA LYS A 30 16.50 -0.87 5.58
C LYS A 30 15.97 -0.10 4.38
N GLU A 31 16.75 0.87 3.94
CA GLU A 31 16.52 1.61 2.70
C GLU A 31 16.95 0.78 1.51
N ILE A 32 16.04 0.60 0.58
CA ILE A 32 16.28 -0.18 -0.63
C ILE A 32 15.92 0.69 -1.83
N PRO A 33 16.88 0.95 -2.73
CA PRO A 33 16.56 1.57 -4.00
C PRO A 33 15.51 0.72 -4.71
N VAL A 34 14.42 1.32 -5.15
CA VAL A 34 13.40 0.64 -5.95
C VAL A 34 13.99 -0.06 -7.18
N ALA A 35 15.07 0.49 -7.75
CA ALA A 35 15.78 -0.11 -8.87
C ALA A 35 16.55 -1.39 -8.51
N SER A 36 16.86 -1.65 -7.23
CA SER A 36 17.49 -2.91 -6.79
C SER A 36 16.46 -4.01 -6.53
N PHE A 37 15.20 -3.63 -6.31
CA PHE A 37 14.04 -4.50 -6.46
C PHE A 37 13.76 -4.75 -7.96
N THR A 38 14.67 -5.45 -8.61
CA THR A 38 14.43 -6.10 -9.90
C THR A 38 14.77 -7.57 -9.78
N LYS A 39 13.75 -8.42 -9.66
CA LYS A 39 13.95 -9.89 -9.68
C LYS A 39 13.63 -10.41 -11.09
N ARG A 40 14.39 -11.41 -11.55
CA ARG A 40 14.18 -12.07 -12.86
C ARG A 40 13.21 -13.24 -12.75
N ILE A 41 12.06 -13.01 -12.12
CA ILE A 41 11.07 -14.06 -11.85
C ILE A 41 10.01 -14.14 -12.96
N LEU A 42 9.80 -13.06 -13.72
CA LEU A 42 8.79 -12.99 -14.76
C LEU A 42 9.38 -13.05 -16.18
N CYS A 43 8.62 -13.66 -17.11
CA CYS A 43 8.87 -13.52 -18.53
C CYS A 43 8.55 -12.09 -19.00
N GLU A 44 9.14 -11.66 -20.13
CA GLU A 44 8.95 -10.32 -20.70
C GLU A 44 7.47 -9.94 -20.84
N ARG A 45 6.64 -10.88 -21.31
CA ARG A 45 5.20 -10.69 -21.45
C ARG A 45 4.48 -10.41 -20.12
N HIS A 46 4.78 -11.17 -19.07
CA HIS A 46 4.15 -10.98 -17.77
C HIS A 46 4.63 -9.69 -17.11
N ASN A 47 5.91 -9.36 -17.26
CA ASN A 47 6.47 -8.12 -16.74
C ASN A 47 5.83 -6.88 -17.41
N GLU A 48 5.70 -6.88 -18.74
CA GLU A 48 5.04 -5.80 -19.46
C GLU A 48 3.57 -5.64 -19.06
N PHE A 49 2.86 -6.74 -18.82
CA PHE A 49 1.47 -6.69 -18.39
C PHE A 49 1.33 -6.04 -17.01
N LEU A 50 2.14 -6.47 -16.03
CA LEU A 50 2.12 -5.87 -14.69
C LEU A 50 2.51 -4.39 -14.75
N GLY A 51 3.54 -4.06 -15.53
CA GLY A 51 4.02 -2.68 -15.71
C GLY A 51 2.99 -1.74 -16.32
N ARG A 52 2.26 -2.16 -17.36
CA ARG A 52 1.31 -1.27 -18.05
C ARG A 52 0.07 -0.93 -17.23
N LYS A 53 -0.43 -1.88 -16.44
CA LYS A 53 -1.72 -1.72 -15.74
C LYS A 53 -1.56 -1.43 -14.25
N ILE A 54 -0.78 -2.24 -13.53
CA ILE A 54 -0.72 -2.18 -12.07
C ILE A 54 0.20 -1.05 -11.62
N ASP A 55 1.39 -0.94 -12.22
CA ASP A 55 2.31 0.14 -11.86
C ASP A 55 1.77 1.51 -12.25
N ARG A 56 0.99 1.60 -13.33
CA ARG A 56 0.27 2.83 -13.68
C ARG A 56 -0.74 3.24 -12.61
N ALA A 57 -1.50 2.28 -12.06
CA ALA A 57 -2.45 2.57 -10.99
C ALA A 57 -1.74 2.99 -9.69
N GLY A 58 -0.64 2.31 -9.35
CA GLY A 58 0.22 2.70 -8.24
C GLY A 58 0.78 4.11 -8.42
N ILE A 59 1.36 4.45 -9.58
CA ILE A 59 1.85 5.81 -9.88
C ILE A 59 0.73 6.83 -9.69
N ALA A 60 -0.44 6.58 -10.28
CA ALA A 60 -1.57 7.50 -10.20
C ALA A 60 -2.02 7.73 -8.76
N ALA A 61 -2.02 6.69 -7.92
CA ALA A 61 -2.31 6.81 -6.50
C ALA A 61 -1.25 7.66 -5.78
N MET A 62 0.04 7.41 -6.02
CA MET A 62 1.14 8.21 -5.45
C MET A 62 1.04 9.69 -5.82
N THR A 63 0.75 9.99 -7.09
CA THR A 63 0.51 11.36 -7.56
C THR A 63 -0.67 11.99 -6.83
N ALA A 64 -1.79 11.26 -6.71
CA ALA A 64 -2.97 11.75 -6.00
C ALA A 64 -2.69 12.06 -4.53
N PHE A 65 -1.92 11.22 -3.83
CA PHE A 65 -1.52 11.47 -2.45
C PHE A 65 -0.62 12.72 -2.33
N ARG A 66 0.35 12.89 -3.23
CA ARG A 66 1.22 14.07 -3.24
C ARG A 66 0.46 15.36 -3.52
N ASP A 67 -0.38 15.36 -4.55
CA ASP A 67 -1.14 16.53 -4.93
C ASP A 67 -2.14 16.92 -3.83
N GLU A 68 -2.73 15.93 -3.17
CA GLU A 68 -3.56 16.15 -1.98
C GLU A 68 -2.76 16.85 -0.88
N VAL A 69 -1.61 16.29 -0.52
CA VAL A 69 -0.73 16.84 0.52
C VAL A 69 -0.35 18.30 0.23
N LEU A 70 0.01 18.60 -1.02
CA LEU A 70 0.33 19.97 -1.45
C LEU A 70 -0.86 20.91 -1.27
N ILE A 71 -2.07 20.50 -1.66
CA ILE A 71 -3.29 21.29 -1.44
C ILE A 71 -3.59 21.45 0.05
N ASN A 72 -3.44 20.39 0.84
CA ASN A 72 -3.71 20.42 2.27
C ASN A 72 -2.78 21.41 2.99
N ASN A 73 -1.49 21.38 2.68
CA ASN A 73 -0.50 22.31 3.22
C ASN A 73 -0.79 23.76 2.82
N ALA A 74 -1.01 24.01 1.53
CA ALA A 74 -1.29 25.34 1.03
C ALA A 74 -2.53 25.95 1.69
N ARG A 75 -3.60 25.17 1.83
CA ARG A 75 -4.86 25.65 2.39
C ARG A 75 -4.85 25.74 3.91
N THR A 76 -4.06 24.91 4.61
CA THR A 76 -3.90 24.99 6.07
C THR A 76 -3.11 26.23 6.47
N ALA A 77 -2.18 26.70 5.63
CA ALA A 77 -1.46 27.96 5.82
C ALA A 77 -2.34 29.21 5.56
N MET A 78 -3.55 29.06 5.04
CA MET A 78 -4.47 30.15 4.73
C MET A 78 -5.55 30.27 5.81
N LYS A 79 -6.17 31.45 5.91
CA LYS A 79 -7.38 31.63 6.74
C LYS A 79 -8.46 30.62 6.29
N PRO A 80 -9.09 29.85 7.21
CA PRO A 80 -10.13 28.92 6.84
C PRO A 80 -11.32 29.62 6.15
N ILE A 81 -11.56 29.27 4.89
CA ILE A 81 -12.68 29.76 4.07
C ILE A 81 -13.49 28.60 3.50
N ARG A 82 -14.64 28.90 2.88
CA ARG A 82 -15.36 27.92 2.08
C ARG A 82 -14.55 27.62 0.82
N TRP A 83 -14.09 26.38 0.70
CA TRP A 83 -13.25 25.95 -0.42
C TRP A 83 -14.10 25.45 -1.59
N THR A 84 -13.60 25.63 -2.81
CA THR A 84 -13.98 24.76 -3.92
C THR A 84 -13.41 23.37 -3.63
N ILE A 85 -14.31 22.38 -3.52
CA ILE A 85 -13.91 21.02 -3.15
C ILE A 85 -13.13 20.39 -4.31
N LYS A 86 -11.84 20.15 -4.09
CA LYS A 86 -11.03 19.36 -5.01
C LYS A 86 -11.22 17.88 -4.69
N GLU A 87 -11.50 17.08 -5.71
CA GLU A 87 -11.54 15.62 -5.58
C GLU A 87 -10.32 15.01 -6.29
N PHE A 88 -9.61 14.16 -5.58
CA PHE A 88 -8.56 13.30 -6.12
C PHE A 88 -9.11 11.89 -6.20
N ARG A 89 -9.10 11.30 -7.40
CA ARG A 89 -9.65 9.96 -7.63
C ARG A 89 -8.52 8.95 -7.69
N ILE A 90 -8.70 7.85 -6.98
CA ILE A 90 -7.77 6.74 -6.88
C ILE A 90 -8.49 5.48 -7.37
N ASP A 91 -7.86 4.71 -8.25
CA ASP A 91 -8.29 3.35 -8.57
C ASP A 91 -7.96 2.46 -7.36
N GLY A 92 -8.98 2.16 -6.54
CA GLY A 92 -8.84 1.40 -5.31
C GLY A 92 -8.39 -0.04 -5.58
N ARG A 93 -8.97 -0.70 -6.60
CA ARG A 93 -8.55 -2.05 -7.02
C ARG A 93 -7.15 -2.05 -7.62
N GLY A 94 -6.80 -1.00 -8.35
CA GLY A 94 -5.46 -0.80 -8.89
C GLY A 94 -4.41 -0.66 -7.78
N LEU A 95 -4.68 0.18 -6.79
CA LEU A 95 -3.81 0.35 -5.62
C LEU A 95 -3.69 -0.94 -4.80
N GLU A 96 -4.80 -1.63 -4.54
CA GLU A 96 -4.82 -2.91 -3.84
C GLU A 96 -3.94 -3.96 -4.53
N ARG A 97 -4.09 -4.15 -5.84
CA ARG A 97 -3.24 -5.06 -6.62
C ARG A 97 -1.78 -4.64 -6.65
N TRP A 98 -1.52 -3.34 -6.67
CA TRP A 98 -0.16 -2.82 -6.57
C TRP A 98 0.48 -3.14 -5.21
N CYS A 99 -0.28 -3.02 -4.10
CA CYS A 99 0.20 -3.44 -2.78
C CYS A 99 0.48 -4.95 -2.73
N VAL A 100 -0.39 -5.79 -3.31
CA VAL A 100 -0.16 -7.25 -3.42
C VAL A 100 1.14 -7.54 -4.17
N LYS A 101 1.30 -6.99 -5.38
CA LYS A 101 2.52 -7.12 -6.19
C LYS A 101 3.75 -6.73 -5.38
N THR A 102 3.69 -5.57 -4.74
CA THR A 102 4.82 -5.02 -3.99
C THR A 102 5.19 -5.92 -2.82
N LEU A 103 4.22 -6.39 -2.05
CA LEU A 103 4.47 -7.27 -0.92
C LEU A 103 5.07 -8.61 -1.36
N ILE A 104 4.49 -9.27 -2.38
CA ILE A 104 5.03 -10.51 -2.95
C ILE A 104 6.48 -10.29 -3.37
N ASN A 105 6.77 -9.21 -4.08
CA ASN A 105 8.12 -8.94 -4.59
C ASN A 105 9.15 -8.69 -3.49
N VAL A 106 8.72 -8.10 -2.37
CA VAL A 106 9.57 -7.85 -1.20
C VAL A 106 9.83 -9.12 -0.39
N THR A 107 8.89 -10.08 -0.38
CA THR A 107 8.96 -11.27 0.48
C THR A 107 9.25 -12.58 -0.26
N ALA A 108 9.12 -12.62 -1.59
CA ALA A 108 9.37 -13.80 -2.40
C ALA A 108 10.81 -14.30 -2.25
N GLU A 109 10.98 -15.62 -2.32
CA GLU A 109 12.22 -16.36 -2.04
C GLU A 109 12.72 -16.19 -0.59
N GLY A 110 11.88 -15.66 0.29
CA GLY A 110 12.12 -15.61 1.72
C GLY A 110 11.70 -16.89 2.45
N GLU A 111 11.68 -16.81 3.77
CA GLU A 111 11.46 -17.96 4.67
C GLU A 111 9.98 -18.20 5.01
N TYR A 112 9.08 -17.33 4.54
CA TYR A 112 7.65 -17.39 4.87
C TYR A 112 6.82 -17.98 3.74
N ARG A 113 5.75 -18.68 4.08
CA ARG A 113 4.67 -18.98 3.11
C ARG A 113 3.94 -17.69 2.80
N ILE A 114 3.61 -17.42 1.53
CA ILE A 114 2.95 -16.18 1.13
C ILE A 114 1.47 -16.47 0.84
N GLY A 115 0.61 -16.20 1.82
CA GLY A 115 -0.80 -16.61 1.86
C GLY A 115 -1.00 -18.01 2.45
N ARG A 116 -2.11 -18.25 3.16
CA ARG A 116 -2.39 -19.55 3.80
C ARG A 116 -2.52 -20.70 2.83
N ASP A 117 -2.94 -20.42 1.60
CA ASP A 117 -3.09 -21.38 0.51
C ASP A 117 -1.81 -21.58 -0.30
N SER A 118 -0.66 -21.10 0.19
CA SER A 118 0.63 -21.39 -0.45
C SER A 118 1.19 -22.74 -0.03
N GLU A 119 1.54 -23.56 -1.01
CA GLU A 119 2.13 -24.88 -0.82
C GLU A 119 3.66 -24.84 -0.63
N VAL A 120 4.31 -23.73 -1.01
CA VAL A 120 5.78 -23.63 -1.10
C VAL A 120 6.28 -22.38 -0.37
N ILE A 121 7.23 -22.57 0.54
CA ILE A 121 7.91 -21.49 1.26
C ILE A 121 8.58 -20.53 0.25
N GLY A 122 8.45 -19.22 0.50
CA GLY A 122 8.99 -18.18 -0.36
C GLY A 122 8.21 -17.99 -1.66
N GLN A 123 7.11 -18.72 -1.89
CA GLN A 123 6.27 -18.53 -3.07
C GLN A 123 4.86 -18.05 -2.69
N PRO A 124 4.28 -17.12 -3.47
CA PRO A 124 2.88 -16.72 -3.33
C PRO A 124 1.94 -17.84 -3.75
N SER A 125 0.81 -17.95 -3.06
CA SER A 125 -0.28 -18.80 -3.53
C SER A 125 -0.76 -18.38 -4.92
N ALA A 126 -1.25 -19.34 -5.70
CA ALA A 126 -1.76 -19.08 -7.04
C ALA A 126 -2.90 -18.04 -7.03
N ARG A 127 -3.69 -17.99 -5.96
CA ARG A 127 -4.73 -16.97 -5.74
C ARG A 127 -4.14 -15.57 -5.68
N LEU A 128 -3.11 -15.34 -4.88
CA LEU A 128 -2.47 -14.02 -4.75
C LEU A 128 -1.83 -13.56 -6.06
N VAL A 129 -1.26 -14.49 -6.83
CA VAL A 129 -0.76 -14.20 -8.19
C VAL A 129 -1.92 -13.76 -9.09
N ARG A 130 -3.03 -14.52 -9.17
CA ARG A 130 -4.19 -14.12 -9.97
C ARG A 130 -4.77 -12.77 -9.57
N ILE A 131 -4.80 -12.47 -8.27
CA ILE A 131 -5.23 -11.16 -7.74
C ILE A 131 -4.29 -10.06 -8.23
N ALA A 132 -2.97 -10.23 -8.08
CA ALA A 132 -2.00 -9.25 -8.57
C ALA A 132 -2.21 -8.98 -10.06
N PHE A 133 -2.37 -10.02 -10.88
CA PHE A 133 -2.62 -9.90 -12.33
C PHE A 133 -4.05 -9.42 -12.68
N GLY A 134 -4.93 -9.18 -11.70
CA GLY A 134 -6.30 -8.74 -11.94
C GLY A 134 -7.21 -9.77 -12.60
N GLN A 135 -6.84 -11.05 -12.52
CA GLN A 135 -7.65 -12.18 -12.98
C GLN A 135 -8.68 -12.59 -11.92
N GLU A 136 -8.43 -12.20 -10.66
CA GLU A 136 -9.31 -12.43 -9.52
C GLU A 136 -9.34 -11.15 -8.67
N ASN A 137 -10.44 -10.92 -7.93
CA ASN A 137 -10.53 -9.87 -6.91
C ASN A 137 -10.48 -10.52 -5.53
N PHE A 138 -10.08 -9.77 -4.51
CA PHE A 138 -10.33 -10.19 -3.15
C PHE A 138 -11.84 -10.40 -2.90
N ARG A 139 -12.13 -11.35 -2.02
CA ARG A 139 -13.49 -11.73 -1.64
C ARG A 139 -13.76 -11.33 -0.21
N SER A 140 -15.05 -11.19 0.12
CA SER A 140 -15.50 -10.98 1.49
C SER A 140 -14.80 -9.75 2.12
N ARG A 141 -14.06 -9.94 3.21
CA ARG A 141 -13.32 -8.87 3.90
C ARG A 141 -11.81 -8.91 3.62
N ALA A 142 -11.32 -9.72 2.69
CA ALA A 142 -9.92 -9.61 2.27
C ALA A 142 -9.70 -8.35 1.43
N GLY A 143 -8.50 -7.76 1.48
CA GLY A 143 -8.14 -6.62 0.63
C GLY A 143 -7.46 -5.48 1.38
N LEU A 144 -7.59 -4.27 0.82
CA LEU A 144 -6.91 -3.07 1.32
C LEU A 144 -7.78 -2.26 2.30
N TYR A 145 -7.29 -2.13 3.53
CA TYR A 145 -7.87 -1.35 4.60
C TYR A 145 -7.16 0.00 4.74
N GLY A 146 -7.92 1.07 4.96
CA GLY A 146 -7.37 2.32 5.48
C GLY A 146 -7.21 2.27 7.00
N LEU A 147 -6.14 2.85 7.53
CA LEU A 147 -5.90 2.91 8.99
C LEU A 147 -5.96 4.34 9.52
N GLY A 148 -6.65 4.52 10.64
CA GLY A 148 -6.55 5.70 11.51
C GLY A 148 -7.41 6.92 11.14
N ALA A 149 -7.32 7.95 12.00
CA ALA A 149 -7.98 9.24 11.83
C ALA A 149 -7.24 10.07 10.77
N LEU A 150 -7.75 10.05 9.54
CA LEU A 150 -7.18 10.64 8.33
C LEU A 150 -7.10 12.19 8.31
N GLY A 151 -6.83 12.84 9.45
CA GLY A 151 -6.89 14.30 9.60
C GLY A 151 -5.64 14.99 10.13
N ASN A 152 -4.73 14.26 10.80
CA ASN A 152 -3.46 14.78 11.35
C ASN A 152 -2.27 13.91 10.89
N LEU A 153 -2.16 13.69 9.58
CA LEU A 153 -1.06 12.92 9.01
C LEU A 153 0.19 13.80 9.01
N LYS A 154 1.24 13.38 9.73
CA LYS A 154 2.58 13.93 9.50
C LYS A 154 3.00 13.46 8.11
N ILE A 155 3.11 14.39 7.19
CA ILE A 155 3.60 14.10 5.84
C ILE A 155 5.04 13.62 5.99
N LYS A 156 5.25 12.37 5.63
CA LYS A 156 6.57 11.79 5.51
C LYS A 156 6.68 11.28 4.09
N ASP A 157 7.56 11.91 3.32
CA ASP A 157 7.92 11.39 2.03
C ASP A 157 8.59 10.04 2.19
N GLY A 158 8.16 9.09 1.38
CA GLY A 158 8.69 7.75 1.36
C GLY A 158 7.62 6.68 1.28
N PHE A 159 8.11 5.47 1.11
CA PHE A 159 7.32 4.26 1.03
C PHE A 159 7.85 3.28 2.07
N ARG A 160 6.95 2.78 2.93
CA ARG A 160 7.29 1.85 4.02
C ARG A 160 6.46 0.59 3.93
N VAL A 161 7.08 -0.55 4.19
CA VAL A 161 6.40 -1.85 4.29
C VAL A 161 6.87 -2.59 5.54
N ILE A 162 5.91 -3.06 6.34
CA ILE A 162 6.10 -4.07 7.39
C ILE A 162 5.23 -5.27 7.05
N PRO A 163 5.81 -6.45 6.71
CA PRO A 163 5.05 -7.67 6.48
C PRO A 163 4.26 -8.09 7.73
N TYR A 164 3.04 -8.60 7.53
CA TYR A 164 2.21 -9.14 8.60
C TYR A 164 2.28 -10.66 8.57
N ILE A 165 3.12 -11.22 9.44
CA ILE A 165 3.43 -12.64 9.52
C ILE A 165 2.75 -13.22 10.76
N ASP A 166 2.06 -14.35 10.62
CA ASP A 166 1.45 -15.04 11.75
C ASP A 166 2.43 -15.97 12.49
N LYS A 167 1.93 -16.61 13.55
CA LYS A 167 2.70 -17.55 14.37
C LYS A 167 3.15 -18.80 13.62
N ASP A 168 2.53 -19.11 12.49
CA ASP A 168 2.78 -20.31 11.67
C ASP A 168 3.70 -19.97 10.48
N GLU A 169 4.44 -18.87 10.59
CA GLU A 169 5.39 -18.36 9.59
C GLU A 169 4.74 -18.11 8.22
N THR A 170 3.46 -17.70 8.24
CA THR A 170 2.69 -17.37 7.05
C THR A 170 2.49 -15.87 6.96
N LEU A 171 2.89 -15.31 5.82
CA LEU A 171 2.62 -13.93 5.46
C LEU A 171 1.14 -13.77 5.09
N LEU A 172 0.37 -13.11 5.95
CA LEU A 172 -1.06 -12.87 5.79
C LEU A 172 -1.37 -11.49 5.20
N GLY A 173 -0.37 -10.63 5.03
CA GLY A 173 -0.58 -9.27 4.54
C GLY A 173 0.61 -8.36 4.81
N GLY A 174 0.36 -7.06 4.81
CA GLY A 174 1.40 -6.08 5.09
C GLY A 174 0.85 -4.70 5.42
N LEU A 175 1.55 -4.00 6.31
CA LEU A 175 1.31 -2.62 6.67
C LEU A 175 2.13 -1.71 5.75
N PHE A 176 1.45 -0.77 5.09
CA PHE A 176 2.03 0.14 4.13
C PHE A 176 1.95 1.58 4.62
N GLY A 177 3.07 2.29 4.56
CA GLY A 177 3.16 3.73 4.73
C GLY A 177 3.43 4.41 3.39
N ILE A 178 2.53 5.29 2.94
CA ILE A 178 2.61 5.94 1.64
C ILE A 178 2.34 7.44 1.82
N HIS A 179 3.35 8.30 1.74
CA HIS A 179 3.18 9.76 1.90
C HIS A 179 2.38 10.16 3.16
N GLY A 180 2.61 9.44 4.27
CA GLY A 180 1.88 9.61 5.52
C GLY A 180 0.58 8.81 5.64
N TYR A 181 -0.01 8.35 4.53
CA TYR A 181 -1.16 7.44 4.54
C TYR A 181 -0.76 6.05 5.01
N ARG A 182 -1.61 5.43 5.83
CA ARG A 182 -1.37 4.10 6.38
C ARG A 182 -2.45 3.14 5.89
N PHE A 183 -2.01 2.03 5.31
CA PHE A 183 -2.88 0.99 4.79
C PHE A 183 -2.48 -0.38 5.33
N LEU A 184 -3.46 -1.23 5.59
CA LEU A 184 -3.23 -2.65 5.83
C LEU A 184 -3.77 -3.44 4.66
N LEU A 185 -2.90 -4.17 3.97
CA LEU A 185 -3.32 -5.22 3.06
C LEU A 185 -3.49 -6.51 3.86
N PHE A 186 -4.62 -7.18 3.73
CA PHE A 186 -4.87 -8.45 4.39
C PHE A 186 -5.42 -9.48 3.39
N PHE A 187 -4.84 -10.68 3.36
CA PHE A 187 -5.11 -11.67 2.31
C PHE A 187 -6.34 -12.53 2.57
N GLU A 188 -6.76 -12.66 3.82
CA GLU A 188 -7.74 -13.69 4.21
C GLU A 188 -9.16 -13.15 4.32
N GLU A 189 -10.12 -13.98 3.91
CA GLU A 189 -11.52 -13.60 3.67
C GLU A 189 -12.25 -13.18 4.95
N GLU A 190 -11.81 -13.71 6.10
CA GLU A 190 -12.33 -13.29 7.39
C GLU A 190 -12.03 -11.81 7.67
N GLY A 191 -11.04 -11.18 7.01
CA GLY A 191 -10.66 -9.80 7.26
C GLY A 191 -10.05 -9.57 8.65
N VAL A 192 -9.97 -8.29 9.03
CA VAL A 192 -9.45 -7.88 10.34
C VAL A 192 -10.54 -7.28 11.22
N ASN A 193 -10.22 -7.13 12.51
CA ASN A 193 -11.07 -6.45 13.47
C ASN A 193 -11.20 -4.95 13.13
N ARG A 194 -12.35 -4.36 13.49
CA ARG A 194 -12.60 -2.91 13.30
C ARG A 194 -11.63 -2.02 14.05
N THR A 195 -11.06 -2.54 15.13
CA THR A 195 -9.99 -1.94 15.90
C THR A 195 -8.90 -2.99 16.10
N MET A 196 -7.64 -2.60 15.95
CA MET A 196 -6.50 -3.48 16.19
C MET A 196 -5.26 -2.68 16.56
N SER A 197 -4.36 -3.33 17.30
CA SER A 197 -2.99 -2.88 17.50
C SER A 197 -2.18 -3.12 16.22
N VAL A 198 -1.46 -2.10 15.77
CA VAL A 198 -0.51 -2.21 14.65
C VAL A 198 0.85 -1.62 15.01
N PRO A 199 1.94 -2.13 14.44
CA PRO A 199 3.25 -1.51 14.56
C PRO A 199 3.25 -0.08 14.06
N ASP A 200 4.04 0.79 14.72
CA ASP A 200 4.29 2.12 14.18
C ASP A 200 5.27 2.04 13.00
N LEU A 201 4.84 2.55 11.85
CA LEU A 201 5.67 2.66 10.65
C LEU A 201 6.82 3.66 10.83
N ASP A 202 6.84 4.41 11.93
CA ASP A 202 7.85 5.41 12.28
C ASP A 202 8.75 4.98 13.46
N ASP A 203 8.82 3.68 13.76
CA ASP A 203 9.60 3.10 14.88
C ASP A 203 9.19 3.58 16.28
N GLY A 204 7.94 4.07 16.40
CA GLY A 204 7.27 4.28 17.67
C GLY A 204 6.67 3.00 18.27
N PRO A 205 6.04 3.09 19.45
CA PRO A 205 5.32 1.96 20.03
C PRO A 205 4.11 1.59 19.19
N ASP A 206 3.73 0.31 19.24
CA ASP A 206 2.46 -0.17 18.69
C ASP A 206 1.30 0.69 19.19
N TYR A 207 0.31 0.90 18.31
CA TYR A 207 -0.84 1.75 18.62
C TYR A 207 -2.14 1.13 18.13
N GLU A 208 -3.20 1.39 18.88
CA GLU A 208 -4.57 1.01 18.50
C GLU A 208 -5.08 1.94 17.39
N THR A 209 -5.66 1.34 16.36
CA THR A 209 -6.21 2.08 15.22
C THR A 209 -7.52 1.48 14.73
N GLN A 210 -8.36 2.31 14.11
CA GLN A 210 -9.55 1.86 13.40
C GLN A 210 -9.18 1.39 12.00
N THR A 211 -9.81 0.31 11.57
CA THR A 211 -9.68 -0.24 10.22
C THR A 211 -10.92 0.12 9.40
N LEU A 212 -10.70 0.66 8.21
CA LEU A 212 -11.75 1.11 7.29
C LEU A 212 -11.72 0.26 6.02
N TYR A 213 -12.78 -0.52 5.80
CA TYR A 213 -12.89 -1.39 4.63
C TYR A 213 -14.30 -1.44 4.02
N PRO A 214 -14.41 -1.32 2.68
CA PRO A 214 -13.39 -0.74 1.82
C PRO A 214 -13.19 0.74 2.19
N LEU A 215 -11.98 1.27 2.05
CA LEU A 215 -11.77 2.72 2.19
C LEU A 215 -12.38 3.42 0.99
N LEU A 216 -13.55 4.06 1.13
CA LEU A 216 -14.25 4.71 0.01
C LEU A 216 -13.81 6.16 -0.23
N ALA A 217 -13.57 6.90 0.85
CA ALA A 217 -13.19 8.30 0.76
C ALA A 217 -12.49 8.77 2.04
N VAL A 218 -11.66 9.80 1.86
CA VAL A 218 -11.04 10.55 2.94
C VAL A 218 -11.42 12.02 2.76
N ASN A 219 -12.06 12.62 3.76
CA ASN A 219 -12.49 14.01 3.69
C ASN A 219 -11.60 14.88 4.58
N PHE A 220 -10.99 15.90 3.99
CA PHE A 220 -10.10 16.83 4.69
C PHE A 220 -10.85 18.12 4.99
N LYS A 221 -10.88 18.51 6.26
CA LYS A 221 -11.52 19.75 6.72
C LYS A 221 -10.47 20.73 7.21
N ILE A 222 -10.65 22.01 6.88
CA ILE A 222 -9.83 23.11 7.38
C ILE A 222 -10.77 24.06 8.12
N GLY A 223 -10.60 24.14 9.43
CA GLY A 223 -11.65 24.63 10.33
C GLY A 223 -12.92 23.79 10.19
N LYS A 224 -14.06 24.43 9.94
CA LYS A 224 -15.35 23.75 9.73
C LYS A 224 -15.64 23.35 8.28
N TYR A 225 -14.82 23.80 7.32
CA TYR A 225 -15.13 23.66 5.90
C TYR A 225 -14.47 22.44 5.30
N LEU A 226 -15.23 21.67 4.51
CA LEU A 226 -14.67 20.64 3.65
C LEU A 226 -13.75 21.32 2.62
N SER A 227 -12.48 20.94 2.64
CA SER A 227 -11.45 21.47 1.75
C SER A 227 -11.40 20.64 0.48
N HIS A 228 -11.06 19.37 0.61
CA HIS A 228 -10.86 18.45 -0.51
C HIS A 228 -11.06 17.02 -0.02
N ARG A 229 -11.00 16.06 -0.94
CA ARG A 229 -11.13 14.65 -0.61
C ARG A 229 -10.33 13.76 -1.54
N LEU A 230 -9.88 12.64 -0.98
CA LEU A 230 -9.52 11.46 -1.75
C LEU A 230 -10.75 10.58 -1.92
N LYS A 231 -10.97 10.05 -3.12
CA LYS A 231 -12.05 9.11 -3.42
C LYS A 231 -11.46 7.87 -4.08
N PHE A 232 -11.74 6.71 -3.50
CA PHE A 232 -11.27 5.42 -3.97
C PHE A 232 -12.40 4.74 -4.74
N ASP A 233 -12.17 4.43 -6.01
CA ASP A 233 -13.15 3.71 -6.82
C ASP A 233 -12.79 2.22 -6.89
N TYR A 234 -13.76 1.38 -6.52
CA TYR A 234 -13.64 -0.08 -6.60
C TYR A 234 -14.58 -0.68 -7.65
N ARG A 235 -15.18 0.15 -8.52
CA ARG A 235 -16.09 -0.31 -9.57
C ARG A 235 -15.31 -0.66 -10.83
N HIS A 236 -15.25 -1.95 -11.14
CA HIS A 236 -14.94 -2.51 -12.45
C HIS A 236 -15.73 -3.80 -12.64
#